data_AF-A0A6V7K6B1-F1
#
_entry.id   AF-A0A6V7K6B1-F1
#
_cell.length_a   1.000
_cell.length_b   1.000
_cell.length_c   1.000
_cell.angle_alpha   90.00
_cell.angle_beta   90.00
_cell.angle_gamma   90.00
#
_symmetry.space_group_name_H-M   'P 1'
#
loop_
_entity.id
_entity.type
_entity.pdbx_description
1 polymer ?
#
loop_
_entity_poly.entity_id
_entity_poly.type
_entity_poly.pdbx_seq_one_letter_code
_entity_poly.pdbx_strand_id
1 'polypeptide(L)'
;FSHRQIFLFPGENSGEQPTTAFDDRLELFKDLLSIPDDENVNRIEDNWEDCTIDPQFGGIWNDYIENLVNNVTMVNLLKRMHQIDVSERSFRNFLAIAVGSLNEKHQRLDVNDFVEASKMFTRDDKVAMLEGLSVLEISLIIAMKHETEIYDGEPINFETVFNRYVKFANQTSSIQTVQRPVIMKAFERIK
;
A
#
# COMPACT_ATOMS: atom_id res chain seq x y z
N PHE A 1 -11.20 -17.35 36.02
CA PHE A 1 -11.58 -16.70 34.74
C PHE A 1 -13.02 -16.22 34.82
N SER A 2 -13.25 -14.91 34.88
CA SER A 2 -14.60 -14.33 34.85
C SER A 2 -15.13 -14.37 33.43
N HIS A 3 -16.25 -15.04 33.20
CA HIS A 3 -16.76 -15.37 31.86
C HIS A 3 -17.37 -14.17 31.11
N ARG A 4 -17.33 -12.96 31.70
CA ARG A 4 -17.92 -11.73 31.14
C ARG A 4 -16.97 -10.53 31.10
N GLN A 5 -15.67 -10.79 31.25
CA GLN A 5 -14.65 -9.75 31.33
C GLN A 5 -13.86 -9.60 30.02
N ILE A 6 -14.53 -9.84 28.89
CA ILE A 6 -13.99 -9.58 27.55
C ILE A 6 -14.72 -8.36 27.02
N PHE A 7 -14.02 -7.23 26.99
CA PHE A 7 -14.48 -6.04 26.31
C PHE A 7 -14.00 -6.12 24.87
N LEU A 8 -14.93 -6.32 23.95
CA LEU A 8 -14.63 -6.21 22.53
C LEU A 8 -14.49 -4.72 22.24
N PHE A 9 -13.36 -4.32 21.69
CA PHE A 9 -13.22 -2.99 21.11
C PHE A 9 -14.16 -2.94 19.91
N PRO A 10 -15.26 -2.18 20.00
CA PRO A 10 -16.13 -2.09 18.87
C PRO A 10 -15.39 -1.18 17.87
N GLY A 11 -15.03 -1.70 16.69
CA GLY A 11 -14.36 -0.87 15.68
C GLY A 11 -15.19 0.38 15.33
N GLU A 12 -14.71 1.19 14.38
CA GLU A 12 -15.30 2.46 13.90
C GLU A 12 -16.80 2.41 13.47
N ASN A 13 -17.50 1.28 13.64
CA ASN A 13 -18.91 1.06 13.30
C ASN A 13 -19.89 1.06 14.50
N SER A 14 -19.57 1.70 15.63
CA SER A 14 -20.32 1.52 16.89
C SER A 14 -20.86 2.77 17.59
N GLY A 15 -20.95 3.90 16.88
CA GLY A 15 -21.57 5.12 17.40
C GLY A 15 -23.10 5.17 17.21
N GLU A 16 -23.82 5.62 18.24
CA GLU A 16 -25.27 5.94 18.23
C GLU A 16 -25.61 7.26 17.49
N GLN A 17 -24.71 7.75 16.62
CA GLN A 17 -24.92 8.93 15.79
C GLN A 17 -24.93 8.56 14.30
N PRO A 18 -25.69 9.30 13.45
CA PRO A 18 -25.81 9.00 12.02
C PRO A 18 -24.60 9.48 11.20
N THR A 19 -23.44 9.68 11.81
CA THR A 19 -22.18 9.87 11.07
C THR A 19 -21.72 8.51 10.57
N THR A 20 -21.44 8.42 9.27
CA THR A 20 -20.97 7.17 8.68
C THR A 20 -19.57 6.86 9.20
N ALA A 21 -19.16 5.60 9.34
CA ALA A 21 -17.80 5.22 9.78
C ALA A 21 -16.68 5.88 8.93
N PHE A 22 -17.01 6.33 7.73
CA PHE A 22 -16.12 7.10 6.89
C PHE A 22 -15.99 8.58 7.30
N ASP A 23 -17.04 9.18 7.87
CA ASP A 23 -16.97 10.54 8.42
C ASP A 23 -16.01 10.58 9.61
N ASP A 24 -16.04 9.57 10.48
CA ASP A 24 -15.07 9.40 11.58
C ASP A 24 -13.63 9.31 11.03
N ARG A 25 -13.46 8.68 9.86
CA ARG A 25 -12.16 8.60 9.17
C ARG A 25 -11.69 9.94 8.62
N LEU A 26 -12.61 10.80 8.16
CA LEU A 26 -12.29 12.16 7.72
C LEU A 26 -11.96 13.06 8.91
N GLU A 27 -12.63 12.90 10.04
CA GLU A 27 -12.26 13.59 11.29
C GLU A 27 -10.88 13.14 11.77
N LEU A 28 -10.60 11.83 11.79
CA LEU A 28 -9.28 11.31 12.13
C LEU A 28 -8.19 11.85 11.19
N PHE A 29 -8.47 12.03 9.89
CA PHE A 29 -7.52 12.66 8.96
C PHE A 29 -7.18 14.09 9.40
N LYS A 30 -8.20 14.88 9.76
CA LYS A 30 -8.02 16.26 10.22
C LYS A 30 -7.28 16.30 11.54
N ASP A 31 -7.67 15.47 12.51
CA ASP A 31 -7.03 15.41 13.83
C ASP A 31 -5.55 15.04 13.75
N LEU A 32 -5.17 14.16 12.81
CA LEU A 32 -3.78 13.70 12.68
C LEU A 32 -2.86 14.65 11.91
N LEU A 33 -3.42 15.47 11.02
CA LEU A 33 -2.62 16.39 10.19
C LEU A 33 -2.73 17.85 10.62
N SER A 34 -3.75 18.23 11.39
CA SER A 34 -3.89 19.58 11.91
C SER A 34 -2.90 19.82 13.05
N ILE A 35 -2.42 21.04 13.15
CA ILE A 35 -1.59 21.50 14.24
C ILE A 35 -2.51 21.90 15.39
N PRO A 36 -2.34 21.34 16.60
CA PRO A 36 -3.20 21.65 17.73
C PRO A 36 -2.99 23.10 18.22
N ASP A 37 -4.09 23.82 18.41
CA ASP A 37 -4.10 25.19 18.96
C ASP A 37 -4.17 25.21 20.52
N ASP A 38 -4.07 24.06 21.18
CA ASP A 38 -4.26 23.94 22.62
C ASP A 38 -2.96 24.23 23.40
N GLU A 39 -3.03 25.11 24.40
CA GLU A 39 -1.92 25.45 25.30
C GLU A 39 -1.26 24.22 25.95
N ASN A 40 -1.98 23.09 26.03
CA ASN A 40 -1.48 21.85 26.63
C ASN A 40 -0.56 21.02 25.70
N VAL A 41 -0.63 21.19 24.38
CA VAL A 41 0.32 20.52 23.47
C VAL A 41 1.66 21.24 23.46
N ASN A 42 1.63 22.58 23.52
CA ASN A 42 2.82 23.41 23.76
C ASN A 42 3.57 23.03 25.05
N ARG A 43 2.88 22.41 26.03
CA ARG A 43 3.49 21.92 27.28
C ARG A 43 4.15 20.54 27.18
N ILE A 44 3.76 19.72 26.20
CA ILE A 44 4.50 18.47 25.90
C ILE A 44 5.81 18.82 25.16
N GLU A 45 5.80 19.92 24.40
CA GLU A 45 6.96 20.51 23.75
C GLU A 45 7.90 21.29 24.70
N ASP A 46 7.52 21.54 25.96
CA ASP A 46 8.44 22.12 26.97
C ASP A 46 9.69 21.24 27.25
N ASN A 47 9.70 19.97 26.78
CA ASN A 47 10.89 19.10 26.78
C ASN A 47 11.76 19.23 25.51
N TRP A 48 11.31 19.94 24.49
CA TRP A 48 11.98 20.21 23.21
C TRP A 48 11.95 21.72 22.93
N GLU A 49 12.96 22.45 23.44
CA GLU A 49 13.11 23.92 23.38
C GLU A 49 13.04 24.56 21.95
N ASP A 50 12.85 23.78 20.88
CA ASP A 50 13.04 24.22 19.49
C ASP A 50 11.77 24.19 18.61
N CYS A 51 10.63 23.75 19.15
CA CYS A 51 9.35 23.73 18.42
C CYS A 51 8.38 24.76 18.97
N THR A 52 8.52 26.02 18.58
CA THR A 52 7.43 27.00 18.74
C THR A 52 6.82 27.27 17.38
N ILE A 53 5.65 26.69 17.13
CA ILE A 53 4.92 26.91 15.89
C ILE A 53 4.24 28.27 15.97
N ASP A 54 4.45 29.12 14.96
CA ASP A 54 3.75 30.39 14.84
C ASP A 54 2.23 30.14 14.75
N PRO A 55 1.41 30.70 15.66
CA PRO A 55 -0.05 30.53 15.62
C PRO A 55 -0.67 30.95 14.28
N GLN A 56 -0.08 31.93 13.60
CA GLN A 56 -0.55 32.32 12.26
C GLN A 56 -0.29 31.22 11.23
N PHE A 57 0.86 30.55 11.30
CA PHE A 57 1.16 29.40 10.45
C PHE A 57 0.23 28.21 10.76
N GLY A 58 -0.01 27.92 12.04
CA GLY A 58 -0.93 26.86 12.49
C GLY A 58 -2.33 27.03 11.89
N GLY A 59 -2.90 28.24 11.98
CA GLY A 59 -4.20 28.55 11.36
C GLY A 59 -4.20 28.36 9.83
N ILE A 60 -3.18 28.87 9.13
CA ILE A 60 -3.06 28.71 7.66
C ILE A 60 -2.95 27.23 7.27
N TRP A 61 -2.23 26.44 8.04
CA TRP A 61 -2.07 25.01 7.80
C TRP A 61 -3.38 24.26 8.05
N ASN A 62 -4.06 24.53 9.16
CA ASN A 62 -5.33 23.87 9.49
C ASN A 62 -6.42 24.18 8.47
N ASP A 63 -6.53 25.44 8.03
CA ASP A 63 -7.41 25.84 6.92
C ASP A 63 -7.08 25.07 5.62
N TYR A 64 -5.79 24.81 5.37
CA TYR A 64 -5.34 24.04 4.23
C TYR A 64 -5.73 22.56 4.33
N ILE A 65 -5.57 21.93 5.49
CA ILE A 65 -5.99 20.54 5.74
C ILE A 65 -7.51 20.40 5.58
N GLU A 66 -8.29 21.37 6.07
CA GLU A 66 -9.74 21.41 5.88
C GLU A 66 -10.10 21.46 4.39
N ASN A 67 -9.40 22.27 3.59
CA ASN A 67 -9.60 22.34 2.15
C ASN A 67 -9.24 21.03 1.42
N LEU A 68 -8.24 20.28 1.90
CA LEU A 68 -7.88 18.98 1.34
C LEU A 68 -8.98 17.94 1.55
N VAL A 69 -9.62 17.93 2.72
CA VAL A 69 -10.72 17.00 3.02
C VAL A 69 -11.98 17.33 2.23
N ASN A 70 -12.15 18.59 1.81
CA ASN A 70 -13.24 18.99 0.92
C ASN A 70 -12.96 18.67 -0.57
N ASN A 71 -11.76 18.21 -0.91
CA ASN A 71 -11.41 17.85 -2.29
C ASN A 71 -12.01 16.48 -2.68
N VAL A 72 -12.79 16.43 -3.75
CA VAL A 72 -13.47 15.21 -4.23
C VAL A 72 -12.50 14.06 -4.52
N THR A 73 -11.33 14.34 -5.09
CA THR A 73 -10.32 13.31 -5.37
C THR A 73 -9.77 12.73 -4.07
N MET A 74 -9.52 13.59 -3.08
CA MET A 74 -9.03 13.16 -1.77
C MET A 74 -10.07 12.32 -1.03
N VAL A 75 -11.33 12.77 -1.00
CA VAL A 75 -12.45 12.02 -0.39
C VAL A 75 -12.60 10.64 -1.03
N ASN A 76 -12.58 10.56 -2.36
CA ASN A 76 -12.70 9.29 -3.07
C ASN A 76 -11.51 8.36 -2.80
N LEU A 77 -10.30 8.92 -2.70
CA LEU A 77 -9.10 8.16 -2.36
C LEU A 77 -9.19 7.57 -0.95
N LEU A 78 -9.50 8.42 0.05
CA LEU A 78 -9.66 7.99 1.44
C LEU A 78 -10.78 6.95 1.59
N LYS A 79 -11.89 7.12 0.86
CA LYS A 79 -13.00 6.18 0.85
C LYS A 79 -12.61 4.82 0.30
N ARG A 80 -11.87 4.81 -0.82
CA ARG A 80 -11.33 3.57 -1.39
C ARG A 80 -10.38 2.87 -0.43
N MET A 81 -9.50 3.62 0.23
CA MET A 81 -8.57 3.06 1.21
C MET A 81 -9.31 2.47 2.42
N HIS A 82 -10.30 3.17 2.96
CA HIS A 82 -11.10 2.70 4.08
C HIS A 82 -11.93 1.44 3.73
N GLN A 83 -12.40 1.32 2.49
CA GLN A 83 -13.06 0.09 2.00
C GLN A 83 -12.12 -1.13 1.94
N ILE A 84 -10.82 -0.92 1.76
CA ILE A 84 -9.81 -1.98 1.70
C ILE A 84 -9.36 -2.35 3.12
N ASP A 85 -9.05 -1.34 3.93
CA ASP A 85 -8.60 -1.51 5.32
C ASP A 85 -9.09 -0.36 6.20
N VAL A 86 -9.90 -0.70 7.19
CA VAL A 86 -10.41 0.22 8.21
C VAL A 86 -9.39 0.52 9.30
N SER A 87 -8.29 -0.23 9.38
CA SER A 87 -7.34 -0.11 10.48
C SER A 87 -6.69 1.28 10.55
N GLU A 88 -6.72 1.86 11.75
CA GLU A 88 -6.06 3.14 12.03
C GLU A 88 -4.53 3.04 11.87
N ARG A 89 -3.94 1.88 12.16
CA ARG A 89 -2.48 1.68 11.99
C ARG A 89 -2.06 1.86 10.54
N SER A 90 -2.73 1.18 9.60
CA SER A 90 -2.43 1.32 8.17
C SER A 90 -2.67 2.76 7.71
N PHE A 91 -3.67 3.42 8.28
CA PHE A 91 -3.93 4.83 8.00
C PHE A 91 -2.80 5.75 8.41
N ARG A 92 -2.33 5.64 9.66
CA ARG A 92 -1.23 6.44 10.18
C ARG A 92 0.04 6.22 9.37
N ASN A 93 0.31 4.98 8.97
CA ASN A 93 1.44 4.67 8.09
C ASN A 93 1.29 5.34 6.71
N PHE A 94 0.08 5.34 6.16
CA PHE A 94 -0.21 6.03 4.91
C PHE A 94 0.01 7.54 5.00
N LEU A 95 -0.50 8.18 6.06
CA LEU A 95 -0.29 9.61 6.31
C LEU A 95 1.19 9.92 6.55
N ALA A 96 1.93 9.07 7.25
CA ALA A 96 3.35 9.24 7.46
C ALA A 96 4.15 9.24 6.15
N ILE A 97 3.77 8.42 5.17
CA ILE A 97 4.40 8.41 3.84
C ILE A 97 4.07 9.71 3.09
N ALA A 98 2.82 10.19 3.14
CA ALA A 98 2.44 11.45 2.51
C ALA A 98 3.16 12.64 3.16
N VAL A 99 3.18 12.73 4.49
CA VAL A 99 3.94 13.75 5.25
C VAL A 99 5.43 13.68 4.94
N GLY A 100 5.97 12.48 4.74
CA GLY A 100 7.37 12.27 4.38
C GLY A 100 7.75 12.77 2.98
N SER A 101 6.80 13.18 2.12
CA SER A 101 7.12 13.81 0.84
C SER A 101 7.56 15.28 1.00
N LEU A 102 7.21 15.91 2.13
CA LEU A 102 7.56 17.30 2.41
C LEU A 102 9.07 17.48 2.51
N ASN A 103 9.56 18.56 1.90
CA ASN A 103 10.96 18.95 1.93
C ASN A 103 11.11 20.44 1.64
N GLU A 104 12.34 20.96 1.63
CA GLU A 104 12.61 22.39 1.41
C GLU A 104 11.98 22.94 0.11
N LYS A 105 11.84 22.10 -0.93
CA LYS A 105 11.26 22.45 -2.23
C LYS A 105 9.75 22.16 -2.33
N HIS A 106 9.22 21.32 -1.44
CA HIS A 106 7.83 20.88 -1.41
C HIS A 106 7.28 21.05 0.01
N GLN A 107 6.76 22.23 0.31
CA GLN A 107 6.39 22.63 1.67
C GLN A 107 4.88 22.48 1.97
N ARG A 108 4.11 21.87 1.07
CA ARG A 108 2.65 21.73 1.19
C ARG A 108 2.18 20.38 0.67
N LEU A 109 1.27 19.74 1.39
CA LEU A 109 0.73 18.42 1.04
C LEU A 109 -0.34 18.49 -0.03
N ASP A 110 0.01 18.20 -1.28
CA ASP A 110 -0.98 18.16 -2.35
C ASP A 110 -1.71 16.81 -2.42
N VAL A 111 -2.76 16.76 -3.22
CA VAL A 111 -3.52 15.51 -3.44
C VAL A 111 -2.63 14.43 -4.08
N ASN A 112 -1.61 14.80 -4.86
CA ASN A 112 -0.72 13.84 -5.50
C ASN A 112 0.16 13.11 -4.49
N ASP A 113 0.59 13.76 -3.40
CA ASP A 113 1.33 13.13 -2.31
C ASP A 113 0.56 11.93 -1.75
N PHE A 114 -0.74 12.11 -1.52
CA PHE A 114 -1.63 11.05 -1.05
C PHE A 114 -1.88 10.00 -2.14
N VAL A 115 -2.02 10.40 -3.40
CA VAL A 115 -2.16 9.45 -4.52
C VAL A 115 -0.90 8.59 -4.67
N GLU A 116 0.29 9.16 -4.63
CA GLU A 116 1.56 8.42 -4.68
C GLU A 116 1.73 7.52 -3.46
N ALA A 117 1.43 8.02 -2.26
CA ALA A 117 1.44 7.21 -1.04
C ALA A 117 0.49 6.01 -1.18
N SER A 118 -0.71 6.19 -1.76
CA SER A 118 -1.68 5.12 -1.94
C SER A 118 -1.20 3.99 -2.87
N LYS A 119 -0.33 4.31 -3.84
CA LYS A 119 0.25 3.28 -4.73
C LYS A 119 1.10 2.29 -3.93
N MET A 120 1.79 2.74 -2.88
CA MET A 120 2.57 1.84 -2.01
C MET A 120 1.69 0.83 -1.27
N PHE A 121 0.45 1.18 -0.95
CA PHE A 121 -0.49 0.29 -0.25
C PHE A 121 -1.37 -0.55 -1.18
N THR A 122 -1.42 -0.21 -2.47
CA THR A 122 -2.23 -0.90 -3.48
C THR A 122 -1.39 -1.70 -4.48
N ARG A 123 -0.05 -1.64 -4.38
CA ARG A 123 0.85 -2.40 -5.25
C ARG A 123 0.73 -3.89 -4.97
N ASP A 124 0.57 -4.68 -6.03
CA ASP A 124 0.65 -6.13 -5.95
C ASP A 124 2.12 -6.56 -5.95
N ASP A 125 2.61 -7.01 -4.79
CA ASP A 125 3.99 -7.46 -4.63
C ASP A 125 4.33 -8.65 -5.52
N LYS A 126 3.37 -9.52 -5.86
CA LYS A 126 3.62 -10.65 -6.77
C LYS A 126 3.87 -10.14 -8.18
N VAL A 127 3.10 -9.15 -8.63
CA VAL A 127 3.33 -8.51 -9.94
C VAL A 127 4.69 -7.80 -9.95
N ALA A 128 5.03 -7.07 -8.89
CA ALA A 128 6.33 -6.43 -8.75
C ALA A 128 7.50 -7.43 -8.78
N MET A 129 7.33 -8.60 -8.16
CA MET A 129 8.34 -9.67 -8.22
C MET A 129 8.49 -10.22 -9.64
N LEU A 130 7.39 -10.36 -10.40
CA LEU A 130 7.44 -10.82 -11.80
C LEU A 130 8.20 -9.85 -12.70
N GLU A 131 8.10 -8.53 -12.49
CA GLU A 131 8.85 -7.52 -13.24
C GLU A 131 10.38 -7.68 -13.09
N GLY A 132 10.84 -8.26 -11.98
CA GLY A 132 12.26 -8.49 -11.70
C GLY A 132 12.83 -9.79 -12.28
N LEU A 133 12.02 -10.60 -12.97
CA LEU A 133 12.44 -11.88 -13.51
C LEU A 133 13.13 -11.75 -14.88
N SER A 134 14.08 -12.66 -15.13
CA SER A 134 14.70 -12.78 -16.45
C SER A 134 13.71 -13.31 -17.49
N VAL A 135 14.00 -13.06 -18.78
CA VAL A 135 13.19 -13.58 -19.90
C VAL A 135 13.05 -15.11 -19.85
N LEU A 136 14.09 -15.82 -19.39
CA LEU A 136 14.04 -17.27 -19.21
C LEU A 136 13.02 -17.65 -18.12
N GLU A 137 13.07 -16.98 -16.97
CA GLU A 137 12.15 -17.25 -15.85
C GLU A 137 10.70 -16.95 -16.24
N ILE A 138 10.46 -15.84 -16.94
CA ILE A 138 9.12 -15.53 -17.49
C ILE A 138 8.65 -16.59 -18.50
N SER A 139 9.54 -17.04 -19.39
CA SER A 139 9.21 -18.11 -20.35
C SER A 139 8.85 -19.42 -19.65
N LEU A 140 9.52 -19.73 -18.53
CA LEU A 140 9.19 -20.89 -17.71
C LEU A 140 7.85 -20.71 -16.99
N ILE A 141 7.56 -19.54 -16.43
CA ILE A 141 6.25 -19.25 -15.81
C ILE A 141 5.11 -19.40 -16.83
N ILE A 142 5.30 -18.92 -18.07
CA ILE A 142 4.33 -19.12 -19.15
C ILE A 142 4.13 -20.61 -19.45
N ALA A 143 5.22 -21.38 -19.51
CA ALA A 143 5.16 -22.83 -19.70
C ALA A 143 4.42 -23.54 -18.54
N MET A 144 4.68 -23.14 -17.29
CA MET A 144 3.97 -23.66 -16.11
C MET A 144 2.48 -23.35 -16.19
N LYS A 145 2.11 -22.10 -16.51
CA LYS A 145 0.71 -21.67 -16.66
C LYS A 145 -0.03 -22.50 -17.69
N HIS A 146 0.58 -22.76 -18.86
CA HIS A 146 -0.04 -23.62 -19.87
C HIS A 146 -0.21 -25.07 -19.40
N GLU A 147 0.77 -25.64 -18.70
CA GLU A 147 0.63 -26.99 -18.15
C GLU A 147 -0.47 -27.03 -17.08
N THR A 148 -0.57 -26.03 -16.20
CA THR A 148 -1.65 -25.92 -15.20
C THR A 148 -3.04 -25.86 -15.85
N GLU A 149 -3.18 -25.16 -16.98
CA GLU A 149 -4.47 -25.09 -17.71
C GLU A 149 -4.83 -26.40 -18.42
N ILE A 150 -3.84 -27.09 -18.99
CA ILE A 150 -4.06 -28.36 -19.69
C ILE A 150 -4.46 -29.48 -18.72
N TYR A 151 -3.87 -29.48 -17.53
CA TYR A 151 -4.05 -30.52 -16.52
C TYR A 151 -4.87 -30.07 -15.31
N ASP A 152 -5.71 -29.03 -15.46
CA ASP A 152 -6.71 -28.58 -14.48
C ASP A 152 -6.17 -28.44 -13.04
N GLY A 153 -5.02 -27.78 -12.88
CA GLY A 153 -4.43 -27.53 -11.56
C GLY A 153 -3.59 -28.66 -10.96
N GLU A 154 -3.37 -29.77 -11.67
CA GLU A 154 -2.52 -30.86 -11.19
C GLU A 154 -1.06 -30.43 -10.94
N PRO A 155 -0.35 -31.05 -9.98
CA PRO A 155 1.03 -30.69 -9.66
C PRO A 155 1.97 -30.85 -10.86
N ILE A 156 2.70 -29.78 -11.18
CA ILE A 156 3.68 -29.76 -12.26
C ILE A 156 5.06 -30.22 -11.77
N ASN A 157 5.82 -30.87 -12.66
CA ASN A 157 7.21 -31.23 -12.41
C ASN A 157 8.14 -30.56 -13.44
N PHE A 158 9.44 -30.59 -13.19
CA PHE A 158 10.42 -29.96 -14.07
C PHE A 158 10.35 -30.49 -15.50
N GLU A 159 10.12 -31.79 -15.70
CA GLU A 159 10.17 -32.41 -17.03
C GLU A 159 9.02 -31.94 -17.92
N THR A 160 7.81 -31.80 -17.37
CA THR A 160 6.65 -31.32 -18.14
C THR A 160 6.85 -29.87 -18.58
N VAL A 161 7.31 -29.02 -17.66
CA VAL A 161 7.61 -27.61 -17.92
C VAL A 161 8.77 -27.44 -18.91
N PHE A 162 9.84 -28.22 -18.75
CA PHE A 162 10.99 -28.21 -19.67
C PHE A 162 10.57 -28.60 -21.09
N ASN A 163 9.80 -29.68 -21.26
CA ASN A 163 9.33 -30.11 -22.57
C ASN A 163 8.45 -29.06 -23.24
N ARG A 164 7.64 -28.35 -22.46
CA ARG A 164 6.80 -27.24 -22.93
C ARG A 164 7.63 -26.04 -23.37
N TYR A 165 8.60 -25.64 -22.55
CA TYR A 165 9.56 -24.60 -22.88
C TYR A 165 10.34 -24.91 -24.16
N VAL A 166 10.87 -26.12 -24.31
CA VAL A 166 11.64 -26.52 -25.51
C VAL A 166 10.77 -26.46 -26.76
N LYS A 167 9.50 -26.88 -26.70
CA LYS A 167 8.57 -26.74 -27.83
C LYS A 167 8.40 -25.27 -28.24
N PHE A 168 8.25 -24.38 -27.28
CA PHE A 168 8.14 -22.94 -27.51
C PHE A 168 9.43 -22.31 -28.07
N ALA A 169 10.58 -22.64 -27.47
CA ALA A 169 11.89 -22.14 -27.90
C ALA A 169 12.24 -22.59 -29.33
N ASN A 170 11.95 -23.84 -29.69
CA ASN A 170 12.20 -24.35 -31.03
C ASN A 170 11.30 -23.71 -32.10
N GLN A 171 10.11 -23.23 -31.73
CA GLN A 171 9.22 -22.49 -32.62
C GLN A 171 9.62 -21.00 -32.76
N THR A 172 10.36 -20.48 -31.78
CA THR A 172 10.72 -19.06 -31.70
C THR A 172 12.23 -18.92 -31.93
N SER A 173 12.63 -18.69 -33.19
CA SER A 173 14.03 -18.72 -33.65
C SER A 173 15.01 -17.77 -32.92
N SER A 174 14.53 -16.88 -32.06
CA SER A 174 15.33 -15.93 -31.27
C SER A 174 15.75 -16.42 -29.90
N ILE A 175 15.17 -17.50 -29.37
CA ILE A 175 15.57 -18.07 -28.07
C ILE A 175 16.74 -19.00 -28.34
N GLN A 176 17.96 -18.49 -28.14
CA GLN A 176 19.18 -19.28 -28.16
C GLN A 176 18.98 -20.57 -27.34
N THR A 177 19.51 -21.70 -27.82
CA THR A 177 19.46 -22.98 -27.12
C THR A 177 20.11 -22.88 -25.74
N VAL A 178 19.30 -22.56 -24.74
CA VAL A 178 19.72 -22.49 -23.34
C VAL A 178 19.95 -23.92 -22.84
N GLN A 179 21.09 -24.15 -22.18
CA GLN A 179 21.42 -25.48 -21.67
C GLN A 179 20.48 -25.89 -20.54
N ARG A 180 20.12 -27.17 -20.50
CA ARG A 180 19.23 -27.75 -19.48
C ARG A 180 19.63 -27.44 -18.02
N PRO A 181 20.93 -27.43 -17.62
CA PRO A 181 21.31 -27.05 -16.26
C PRO A 181 20.97 -25.59 -15.91
N VAL A 182 21.05 -24.68 -16.88
CA VAL A 182 20.68 -23.26 -16.69
C VAL A 182 19.17 -23.14 -16.51
N ILE A 183 18.40 -23.90 -17.28
CA ILE A 183 16.94 -23.95 -17.17
C ILE A 183 16.51 -24.55 -15.82
N MET A 184 17.18 -25.61 -15.37
CA MET A 184 16.95 -26.20 -14.04
C MET A 184 17.21 -25.16 -12.93
N LYS A 185 18.33 -24.44 -13.00
CA LYS A 185 18.65 -23.40 -12.01
C LYS A 185 17.61 -22.27 -12.00
N ALA A 186 17.11 -21.86 -13.16
CA ALA A 186 16.04 -20.87 -13.26
C ALA A 186 14.72 -21.40 -12.67
N PHE A 187 14.38 -22.67 -12.94
CA PHE A 187 13.20 -23.33 -12.37
C PHE A 187 13.28 -23.41 -10.84
N GLU A 188 14.44 -23.75 -10.28
CA GLU A 188 14.68 -23.76 -8.83
C GLU A 188 14.58 -22.39 -8.18
N ARG A 189 14.92 -21.31 -8.90
CA ARG A 189 14.83 -19.92 -8.41
C ARG A 189 13.39 -19.39 -8.38
N ILE A 190 12.51 -19.88 -9.27
CA ILE A 190 11.09 -19.51 -9.29
C ILE A 190 10.33 -20.14 -8.11
N LYS A 191 10.78 -21.31 -7.65
CA LYS A 191 10.17 -22.09 -6.57
C LYS A 191 10.50 -21.49 -5.19
#